data_AF-A0A1F8SSL0-F1
#
_entry.id   AF-A0A1F8SSL0-F1
#
_cell.length_a   1.000
_cell.length_b   1.000
_cell.length_c   1.000
_cell.angle_alpha   90.00
_cell.angle_beta   90.00
_cell.angle_gamma   90.00
#
_symmetry.space_group_name_H-M   'P 1'
#
loop_
_entity.id
_entity.type
_entity.pdbx_description
1 polymer ?
#
loop_
_entity_poly.entity_id
_entity_poly.type
_entity_poly.pdbx_seq_one_letter_code
_entity_poly.pdbx_strand_id
1 'polypeptide(L)'
;MANKRWIFGILFLIIGLFAANYLFGWIQALRLASSYYQDAEAAYAQGDYLNALTGYKEFDAEQNKYVQRGGYLQVERIWDNSYAWPRPTVYEYAQTRIQEIIQQRITIPMAEGFIQANIGKVTPYLGIVYLRLGELYEQEGDAVAAKDVYQLIIESFPSQPDLTAQAQAHLNKLTNP
;
A
#
# COMPACT_ATOMS: atom_id res chain seq x y z
N MET A 1 56.52 -5.32 -12.60
CA MET A 1 55.11 -5.06 -12.99
C MET A 1 54.21 -5.95 -12.17
N ALA A 2 53.49 -5.42 -11.18
CA ALA A 2 52.58 -6.21 -10.35
C ALA A 2 51.51 -6.89 -11.22
N ASN A 3 51.25 -8.17 -10.98
CA ASN A 3 50.38 -9.00 -11.80
C ASN A 3 48.91 -8.58 -11.59
N LYS A 4 48.44 -7.61 -12.39
CA LYS A 4 47.10 -7.01 -12.31
C LYS A 4 45.94 -8.02 -12.34
N ARG A 5 46.20 -9.26 -12.79
CA ARG A 5 45.22 -10.37 -12.85
C ARG A 5 44.62 -10.74 -11.49
N TRP A 6 45.39 -10.64 -10.41
CA TRP A 6 44.86 -10.94 -9.07
C TRP A 6 43.86 -9.89 -8.59
N ILE A 7 44.11 -8.61 -8.90
CA ILE A 7 43.18 -7.50 -8.58
C ILE A 7 41.81 -7.71 -9.23
N PHE A 8 41.79 -8.11 -10.52
CA PHE A 8 40.53 -8.46 -11.19
C PHE A 8 39.84 -9.67 -10.55
N GLY A 9 40.60 -10.65 -10.07
CA GLY A 9 40.08 -11.80 -9.33
C GLY A 9 39.37 -11.40 -8.04
N ILE A 10 39.97 -10.53 -7.21
CA ILE A 10 39.28 -10.09 -5.97
C ILE A 10 38.08 -9.20 -6.29
N LEU A 11 38.17 -8.32 -7.29
CA LEU A 11 37.04 -7.48 -7.70
C LEU A 11 35.86 -8.33 -8.15
N PHE A 12 36.10 -9.37 -8.95
CA PHE A 12 35.07 -10.30 -9.36
C PHE A 12 34.45 -11.06 -8.17
N LEU A 13 35.28 -11.48 -7.21
CA LEU A 13 34.81 -12.13 -5.99
C LEU A 13 33.92 -11.19 -5.15
N ILE A 14 34.32 -9.93 -4.99
CA ILE A 14 33.53 -8.93 -4.28
C ILE A 14 32.18 -8.72 -4.98
N ILE A 15 32.18 -8.48 -6.28
CA ILE A 15 30.94 -8.31 -7.07
C ILE A 15 30.05 -9.55 -6.96
N GLY A 16 30.64 -10.76 -7.03
CA GLY A 16 29.93 -12.01 -6.88
C GLY A 16 29.25 -12.14 -5.51
N LEU A 17 29.93 -11.75 -4.43
CA LEU A 17 29.35 -11.76 -3.08
C LEU A 17 28.18 -10.77 -2.95
N PHE A 18 28.32 -9.56 -3.48
CA PHE A 18 27.23 -8.58 -3.49
C PHE A 18 26.03 -9.08 -4.31
N ALA A 19 26.28 -9.64 -5.50
CA ALA A 19 25.24 -10.17 -6.37
C ALA A 19 24.50 -11.37 -5.74
N ALA A 20 25.24 -12.30 -5.12
CA ALA A 20 24.66 -13.45 -4.44
C ALA A 20 23.81 -13.04 -3.24
N ASN A 21 24.30 -12.12 -2.42
CA ASN A 21 23.56 -11.62 -1.26
C ASN A 21 22.31 -10.85 -1.68
N TYR A 22 22.41 -10.03 -2.73
CA TYR A 22 21.28 -9.33 -3.32
C TYR A 22 20.21 -10.31 -3.81
N LEU A 23 20.61 -11.31 -4.62
CA LEU A 23 19.70 -12.32 -5.16
C LEU A 23 19.00 -13.11 -4.05
N PHE A 24 19.74 -13.48 -2.99
CA PHE A 24 19.18 -14.17 -1.84
C PHE A 24 18.10 -13.32 -1.14
N GLY A 25 18.41 -12.04 -0.85
CA GLY A 25 17.44 -11.12 -0.27
C GLY A 25 16.21 -10.92 -1.15
N TRP A 26 16.41 -10.76 -2.45
CA TRP A 26 15.35 -10.62 -3.44
C TRP A 26 14.40 -11.83 -3.47
N ILE A 27 14.95 -13.06 -3.44
CA ILE A 27 14.14 -14.30 -3.40
C ILE A 27 13.32 -14.39 -2.11
N GLN A 28 13.90 -14.02 -0.96
CA GLN A 28 13.17 -14.05 0.31
C GLN A 28 12.04 -13.01 0.35
N ALA A 29 12.30 -11.81 -0.15
CA ALA A 29 11.29 -10.77 -0.31
C ALA A 29 10.16 -11.23 -1.24
N LEU A 30 10.48 -11.89 -2.35
CA LEU A 30 9.48 -12.43 -3.29
C LEU A 30 8.59 -13.50 -2.64
N ARG A 31 9.17 -14.42 -1.87
CA ARG A 31 8.40 -15.45 -1.16
C ARG A 31 7.46 -14.82 -0.14
N LEU A 32 7.95 -13.85 0.65
CA LEU A 32 7.13 -13.15 1.63
C LEU A 32 5.99 -12.35 0.96
N ALA A 33 6.31 -11.60 -0.09
CA ALA A 33 5.33 -10.84 -0.87
C ALA A 33 4.27 -11.77 -1.49
N SER A 34 4.68 -12.93 -2.00
CA SER A 34 3.75 -13.92 -2.57
C SER A 34 2.84 -14.53 -1.49
N SER A 35 3.36 -14.81 -0.30
CA SER A 35 2.55 -15.27 0.84
C SER A 35 1.52 -14.22 1.25
N TYR A 36 1.94 -12.95 1.40
CA TYR A 36 1.03 -11.85 1.74
C TYR A 36 -0.01 -11.60 0.67
N TYR A 37 0.35 -11.74 -0.61
CA TYR A 37 -0.61 -11.65 -1.70
C TYR A 37 -1.65 -12.78 -1.63
N GLN A 38 -1.25 -14.01 -1.31
CA GLN A 38 -2.18 -15.13 -1.14
C GLN A 38 -3.12 -14.94 0.05
N ASP A 39 -2.60 -14.49 1.20
CA ASP A 39 -3.42 -14.15 2.37
C ASP A 39 -4.45 -13.06 2.02
N ALA A 40 -4.03 -12.05 1.24
CA ALA A 40 -4.88 -10.95 0.80
C ALA A 40 -5.96 -11.40 -0.19
N GLU A 41 -5.62 -12.24 -1.19
CA GLU A 41 -6.61 -12.81 -2.11
C GLU A 41 -7.62 -13.70 -1.37
N ALA A 42 -7.21 -14.43 -0.32
CA ALA A 42 -8.12 -15.23 0.49
C ALA A 42 -9.13 -14.36 1.25
N ALA A 43 -8.70 -13.23 1.82
CA ALA A 43 -9.59 -12.26 2.46
C ALA A 43 -10.49 -11.56 1.42
N TYR A 44 -9.93 -11.17 0.27
CA TYR A 44 -10.68 -10.55 -0.82
C TYR A 44 -11.80 -11.46 -1.32
N ALA A 45 -11.53 -12.76 -1.51
CA ALA A 45 -12.50 -13.74 -1.95
C ALA A 45 -13.67 -13.93 -0.96
N GLN A 46 -13.45 -13.62 0.32
CA GLN A 46 -14.48 -13.64 1.38
C GLN A 46 -15.26 -12.32 1.47
N GLY A 47 -14.92 -11.32 0.66
CA GLY A 47 -15.51 -9.98 0.73
C GLY A 47 -14.92 -9.10 1.83
N ASP A 48 -13.87 -9.55 2.52
CA ASP A 48 -13.21 -8.81 3.59
C ASP A 48 -12.14 -7.87 3.02
N TYR A 49 -12.60 -6.82 2.34
CA TYR A 49 -11.73 -5.92 1.58
C TYR A 49 -10.78 -5.11 2.45
N LEU A 50 -11.18 -4.74 3.68
CA LEU A 50 -10.30 -3.99 4.57
C LEU A 50 -9.13 -4.84 5.05
N ASN A 51 -9.37 -6.09 5.43
CA ASN A 51 -8.30 -7.01 5.80
C ASN A 51 -7.48 -7.44 4.59
N ALA A 52 -8.08 -7.59 3.40
CA ALA A 52 -7.32 -7.82 2.17
C ALA A 52 -6.37 -6.65 1.85
N LEU A 53 -6.81 -5.41 2.08
CA LEU A 53 -5.99 -4.22 1.87
C LEU A 53 -4.87 -4.09 2.90
N THR A 54 -5.21 -4.26 4.19
CA THR A 54 -4.35 -3.88 5.32
C THR A 54 -3.67 -5.03 6.05
N GLY A 55 -4.02 -6.28 5.74
CA GLY A 55 -3.61 -7.47 6.49
C GLY A 55 -4.30 -7.55 7.85
N TYR A 56 -4.15 -8.69 8.53
CA TYR A 56 -4.82 -8.95 9.80
C TYR A 56 -3.99 -9.90 10.68
N LYS A 57 -4.38 -10.05 11.94
CA LYS A 57 -3.78 -11.03 12.85
C LYS A 57 -4.78 -12.13 13.11
N GLU A 58 -4.32 -13.36 12.96
CA GLU A 58 -5.11 -14.56 13.21
C GLU A 58 -4.47 -15.34 14.35
N PHE A 59 -5.28 -15.87 15.27
CA PHE A 59 -4.76 -16.70 16.36
C PHE A 59 -4.58 -18.14 15.88
N ASP A 60 -3.34 -18.62 15.87
CA ASP A 60 -3.01 -20.01 15.61
C ASP A 60 -3.04 -20.78 16.94
N ALA A 61 -4.06 -21.62 17.11
CA ALA A 61 -4.26 -22.44 18.30
C ALA A 61 -3.24 -23.57 18.44
N GLU A 62 -2.69 -24.09 17.33
CA GLU A 62 -1.67 -25.14 17.35
C GLU A 62 -0.35 -24.61 17.86
N GLN A 63 0.00 -23.38 17.46
CA GLN A 63 1.24 -22.70 17.86
C GLN A 63 1.04 -21.76 19.06
N ASN A 64 -0.19 -21.67 19.58
CA ASN A 64 -0.62 -20.79 20.67
C ASN A 64 -0.11 -19.34 20.51
N LYS A 65 -0.22 -18.78 19.30
CA LYS A 65 0.31 -17.45 18.98
C LYS A 65 -0.50 -16.75 17.89
N TYR A 66 -0.48 -15.42 17.90
CA TYR A 66 -1.00 -14.62 16.79
C TYR A 66 -0.03 -14.62 15.62
N VAL A 67 -0.50 -15.04 14.45
CA VAL A 67 0.22 -15.01 13.18
C VAL A 67 -0.26 -13.80 12.37
N GLN A 68 0.70 -13.04 11.84
CA GLN A 68 0.39 -11.92 10.95
C GLN A 68 0.08 -12.46 9.55
N ARG A 69 -1.10 -12.15 9.05
CA ARG A 69 -1.51 -12.34 7.66
C ARG A 69 -1.29 -11.06 6.87
N GLY A 70 -0.78 -11.18 5.66
CA GLY A 70 -0.47 -10.04 4.81
C GLY A 70 -1.70 -9.40 4.16
N GLY A 71 -1.57 -8.13 3.78
CA GLY A 71 -2.47 -7.43 2.88
C GLY A 71 -1.72 -6.92 1.65
N TYR A 72 -2.45 -6.40 0.66
CA TYR A 72 -1.83 -5.86 -0.56
C TYR A 72 -0.87 -4.70 -0.27
N LEU A 73 -1.14 -3.87 0.75
CA LEU A 73 -0.24 -2.77 1.14
C LEU A 73 1.12 -3.28 1.64
N GLN A 74 1.17 -4.44 2.30
CA GLN A 74 2.43 -5.06 2.71
C GLN A 74 3.22 -5.57 1.51
N VAL A 75 2.53 -6.11 0.50
CA VAL A 75 3.17 -6.54 -0.76
C VAL A 75 3.84 -5.35 -1.43
N GLU A 76 3.11 -4.24 -1.59
CA GLU A 76 3.66 -3.03 -2.19
C GLU A 76 4.84 -2.48 -1.40
N ARG A 77 4.72 -2.41 -0.07
CA ARG A 77 5.78 -1.89 0.82
C ARG A 77 7.10 -2.67 0.72
N ILE A 78 7.06 -3.98 0.45
CA ILE A 78 8.27 -4.79 0.26
C ILE A 78 9.10 -4.29 -0.94
N TRP A 79 8.44 -3.74 -1.96
CA TRP A 79 9.04 -3.37 -3.24
C TRP A 79 9.05 -1.85 -3.51
N ASP A 80 8.63 -1.05 -2.54
CA ASP A 80 8.56 0.42 -2.64
C ASP A 80 9.96 1.05 -2.77
N ASN A 81 10.99 0.39 -2.24
CA ASN A 81 12.37 0.86 -2.33
C ASN A 81 12.90 0.81 -3.78
N SER A 82 13.55 1.89 -4.23
CA SER A 82 14.10 2.01 -5.59
C SER A 82 15.21 1.00 -5.92
N TYR A 83 15.89 0.46 -4.91
CA TYR A 83 16.90 -0.58 -5.07
C TYR A 83 16.31 -2.00 -5.11
N ALA A 84 15.01 -2.17 -4.88
CA ALA A 84 14.31 -3.45 -4.96
C ALA A 84 13.96 -3.79 -6.42
N TRP A 85 15.01 -3.99 -7.24
CA TRP A 85 14.88 -4.22 -8.68
C TRP A 85 15.44 -5.60 -9.12
N PRO A 86 14.76 -6.35 -10.00
CA PRO A 86 13.51 -6.01 -10.66
C PRO A 86 12.31 -6.15 -9.72
N ARG A 87 11.29 -5.32 -9.94
CA ARG A 87 10.01 -5.52 -9.25
C ARG A 87 9.32 -6.75 -9.84
N PRO A 88 8.86 -7.70 -9.01
CA PRO A 88 8.14 -8.86 -9.50
C PRO A 88 6.70 -8.52 -9.89
N THR A 89 6.08 -9.35 -10.72
CA THR A 89 4.68 -9.17 -11.16
C THR A 89 3.66 -9.09 -10.03
N VAL A 90 3.92 -9.77 -8.89
CA VAL A 90 3.04 -9.72 -7.72
C VAL A 90 2.89 -8.30 -7.15
N TYR A 91 3.88 -7.43 -7.37
CA TYR A 91 3.79 -6.01 -7.02
C TYR A 91 2.70 -5.30 -7.83
N GLU A 92 2.71 -5.48 -9.15
CA GLU A 92 1.75 -4.85 -10.06
C GLU A 92 0.32 -5.39 -9.81
N TYR A 93 0.20 -6.69 -9.51
CA TYR A 93 -1.08 -7.28 -9.14
C TYR A 93 -1.61 -6.71 -7.82
N ALA A 94 -0.76 -6.53 -6.81
CA ALA A 94 -1.15 -5.90 -5.56
C ALA A 94 -1.60 -4.44 -5.78
N GLN A 95 -0.87 -3.66 -6.58
CA GLN A 95 -1.27 -2.28 -6.91
C GLN A 95 -2.64 -2.22 -7.59
N THR A 96 -2.88 -3.13 -8.54
CA THR A 96 -4.17 -3.24 -9.22
C THR A 96 -5.30 -3.52 -8.21
N ARG A 97 -5.09 -4.47 -7.29
CA ARG A 97 -6.06 -4.80 -6.24
C ARG A 97 -6.30 -3.66 -5.24
N ILE A 98 -5.24 -2.94 -4.85
CA ILE A 98 -5.35 -1.76 -3.98
C ILE A 98 -6.26 -0.72 -4.64
N GLN A 99 -6.01 -0.39 -5.90
CA GLN A 99 -6.82 0.57 -6.65
C GLN A 99 -8.26 0.08 -6.78
N GLU A 100 -8.46 -1.20 -7.11
CA GLU A 100 -9.81 -1.79 -7.22
C GLU A 100 -10.57 -1.68 -5.89
N ILE A 101 -9.94 -2.04 -4.76
CA ILE A 101 -10.57 -1.97 -3.45
C ILE A 101 -10.95 -0.54 -3.13
N ILE A 102 -9.99 0.39 -3.20
CA ILE A 102 -10.23 1.79 -2.82
C ILE A 102 -11.29 2.40 -3.73
N GLN A 103 -11.21 2.22 -5.05
CA GLN A 103 -12.12 2.92 -5.96
C GLN A 103 -13.51 2.26 -6.05
N GLN A 104 -13.60 0.94 -5.90
CA GLN A 104 -14.82 0.19 -6.29
C GLN A 104 -15.46 -0.65 -5.19
N ARG A 105 -14.75 -0.98 -4.11
CA ARG A 105 -15.25 -1.91 -3.08
C ARG A 105 -15.32 -1.29 -1.69
N ILE A 106 -14.52 -0.27 -1.41
CA ILE A 106 -14.50 0.37 -0.10
C ILE A 106 -15.83 1.05 0.16
N THR A 107 -16.35 0.84 1.36
CA THR A 107 -17.55 1.50 1.89
C THR A 107 -17.15 2.58 2.86
N ILE A 108 -18.09 3.45 3.27
CA ILE A 108 -17.84 4.49 4.26
C ILE A 108 -17.23 3.90 5.56
N PRO A 109 -17.82 2.86 6.20
CA PRO A 109 -17.24 2.28 7.41
C PRO A 109 -15.82 1.71 7.21
N MET A 110 -15.54 1.15 6.03
CA MET A 110 -14.20 0.62 5.73
C MET A 110 -13.18 1.74 5.56
N ALA A 111 -13.55 2.82 4.87
CA ALA A 111 -12.68 3.98 4.67
C ALA A 111 -12.40 4.69 6.00
N GLU A 112 -13.41 4.89 6.84
CA GLU A 112 -13.25 5.44 8.19
C GLU A 112 -12.38 4.55 9.07
N GLY A 113 -12.61 3.24 9.06
CA GLY A 113 -11.78 2.29 9.81
C GLY A 113 -10.32 2.33 9.35
N PHE A 114 -10.08 2.41 8.04
CA PHE A 114 -8.74 2.58 7.49
C PHE A 114 -8.09 3.88 7.98
N ILE A 115 -8.81 5.00 7.89
CA ILE A 115 -8.32 6.31 8.32
C ILE A 115 -7.98 6.29 9.80
N GLN A 116 -8.91 5.84 10.65
CA GLN A 116 -8.75 5.78 12.10
C GLN A 116 -7.53 4.96 12.51
N ALA A 117 -7.31 3.81 11.86
CA ALA A 117 -6.15 2.95 12.11
C ALA A 117 -4.80 3.60 11.73
N ASN A 118 -4.83 4.66 10.91
CA ASN A 118 -3.66 5.31 10.34
C ASN A 118 -3.49 6.79 10.74
N ILE A 119 -4.32 7.32 11.64
CA ILE A 119 -4.13 8.67 12.20
C ILE A 119 -2.74 8.79 12.82
N GLY A 120 -2.04 9.88 12.48
CA GLY A 120 -0.68 10.16 12.97
C GLY A 120 0.43 9.29 12.37
N LYS A 121 0.10 8.42 11.41
CA LYS A 121 1.09 7.58 10.71
C LYS A 121 1.31 8.09 9.29
N VAL A 122 2.58 8.11 8.86
CA VAL A 122 2.91 8.30 7.44
C VAL A 122 2.55 7.01 6.72
N THR A 123 1.34 6.96 6.17
CA THR A 123 0.80 5.77 5.49
C THR A 123 0.48 6.13 4.04
N PRO A 124 1.05 5.39 3.06
CA PRO A 124 0.63 5.50 1.67
C PRO A 124 -0.90 5.35 1.55
N TYR A 125 -1.50 5.99 0.55
CA TYR A 125 -2.95 5.99 0.29
C TYR A 125 -3.84 6.68 1.32
N LEU A 126 -3.36 7.15 2.48
CA LEU A 126 -4.23 7.80 3.46
C LEU A 126 -5.03 8.97 2.84
N GLY A 127 -4.36 9.85 2.12
CA GLY A 127 -5.01 10.96 1.41
C GLY A 127 -5.98 10.49 0.32
N ILE A 128 -5.65 9.43 -0.40
CA ILE A 128 -6.50 8.84 -1.45
C ILE A 128 -7.76 8.22 -0.83
N VAL A 129 -7.65 7.58 0.32
CA VAL A 129 -8.79 7.01 1.06
C VAL A 129 -9.67 8.13 1.62
N TYR A 130 -9.09 9.23 2.11
CA TYR A 130 -9.88 10.42 2.46
C TYR A 130 -10.66 10.97 1.27
N LEU A 131 -10.01 11.12 0.10
CA LEU A 131 -10.69 11.59 -1.11
C LEU A 131 -11.88 10.68 -1.46
N ARG A 132 -11.64 9.37 -1.46
CA ARG A 132 -12.70 8.39 -1.73
C ARG A 132 -13.82 8.44 -0.70
N LEU A 133 -13.52 8.67 0.58
CA LEU A 133 -14.53 8.82 1.62
C LEU A 133 -15.44 10.03 1.33
N GLY A 134 -14.87 11.17 0.92
CA GLY A 134 -15.64 12.34 0.51
C GLY A 134 -16.54 12.05 -0.70
N GLU A 135 -16.02 11.33 -1.70
CA GLU A 135 -16.79 10.91 -2.87
C GLU A 135 -17.95 9.97 -2.50
N LEU A 136 -17.76 9.06 -1.54
CA LEU A 136 -18.81 8.17 -1.06
C LEU A 136 -19.91 8.96 -0.34
N TYR A 137 -19.55 9.91 0.53
CA TYR A 137 -20.52 10.81 1.16
C TYR A 137 -21.30 11.63 0.12
N GLU A 138 -20.62 12.15 -0.92
CA GLU A 138 -21.26 12.83 -2.03
C GLU A 138 -22.25 11.91 -2.79
N GLN A 139 -21.86 10.64 -3.03
CA GLN A 139 -22.69 9.64 -3.69
C GLN A 139 -23.94 9.27 -2.87
N GLU A 140 -23.86 9.25 -1.54
CA GLU A 140 -25.00 9.02 -0.64
C GLU A 140 -25.86 10.28 -0.41
N GLY A 141 -25.45 11.42 -0.96
CA GLY A 141 -26.16 12.69 -0.81
C GLY A 141 -25.87 13.43 0.49
N ASP A 142 -24.92 12.98 1.29
CA ASP A 142 -24.44 13.68 2.48
C ASP A 142 -23.41 14.75 2.08
N ALA A 143 -23.92 15.85 1.55
CA ALA A 143 -23.10 16.97 1.10
C ALA A 143 -22.35 17.67 2.26
N VAL A 144 -22.82 17.53 3.50
CA VAL A 144 -22.16 18.14 4.67
C VAL A 144 -20.91 17.34 5.00
N ALA A 145 -21.04 16.03 5.21
CA ALA A 145 -19.90 15.16 5.49
C ALA A 145 -18.88 15.17 4.35
N ALA A 146 -19.34 15.17 3.09
CA ALA A 146 -18.45 15.28 1.93
C ALA A 146 -17.61 16.57 1.96
N LYS A 147 -18.23 17.73 2.24
CA LYS A 147 -17.52 19.01 2.34
C LYS A 147 -16.49 19.00 3.46
N ASP A 148 -16.85 18.50 4.63
CA ASP A 148 -15.94 18.43 5.78
C ASP A 148 -14.71 17.58 5.46
N VAL A 149 -14.90 16.42 4.81
CA VAL A 149 -13.80 15.56 4.39
C VAL A 149 -12.89 16.24 3.35
N TYR A 150 -13.46 16.86 2.33
CA TYR A 150 -12.64 17.55 1.31
C TYR A 150 -11.87 18.75 1.88
N GLN A 151 -12.47 19.50 2.80
CA GLN A 151 -11.77 20.59 3.50
C GLN A 151 -10.61 20.05 4.34
N LEU A 152 -10.85 18.97 5.08
CA LEU A 152 -9.80 18.30 5.87
C LEU A 152 -8.63 17.84 5.00
N ILE A 153 -8.89 17.39 3.76
CA ILE A 153 -7.82 16.99 2.82
C ILE A 153 -6.92 18.17 2.49
N ILE A 154 -7.50 19.33 2.18
CA ILE A 154 -6.75 20.55 1.83
C ILE A 154 -5.89 21.01 3.00
N GLU A 155 -6.43 20.94 4.21
CA GLU A 155 -5.74 21.35 5.43
C GLU A 155 -4.65 20.37 5.86
N SER A 156 -4.89 19.06 5.73
CA SER A 156 -4.03 18.01 6.27
C SER A 156 -2.96 17.51 5.31
N PHE A 157 -3.15 17.69 3.99
CA PHE A 157 -2.21 17.21 2.97
C PHE A 157 -1.68 18.33 2.05
N PRO A 158 -1.18 19.47 2.59
CA PRO A 158 -0.75 20.62 1.78
C PRO A 158 0.43 20.29 0.85
N SER A 159 1.19 19.23 1.11
CA SER A 159 2.30 18.77 0.28
C SER A 159 1.87 17.89 -0.91
N GLN A 160 0.59 17.60 -1.07
CA GLN A 160 0.04 16.77 -2.17
C GLN A 160 -0.86 17.62 -3.08
N PRO A 161 -0.30 18.44 -3.99
CA PRO A 161 -1.06 19.43 -4.76
C PRO A 161 -2.15 18.80 -5.65
N ASP A 162 -1.89 17.62 -6.23
CA ASP A 162 -2.88 16.93 -7.07
C ASP A 162 -4.09 16.45 -6.25
N LEU A 163 -3.84 16.05 -5.00
CA LEU A 163 -4.89 15.60 -4.07
C LEU A 163 -5.73 16.79 -3.60
N THR A 164 -5.08 17.89 -3.20
CA THR A 164 -5.78 19.09 -2.74
C THR A 164 -6.55 19.78 -3.87
N ALA A 165 -6.02 19.76 -5.10
CA ALA A 165 -6.73 20.26 -6.28
C ALA A 165 -8.01 19.45 -6.58
N GLN A 166 -7.96 18.12 -6.46
CA GLN A 166 -9.14 17.27 -6.62
C GLN A 166 -10.19 17.56 -5.54
N ALA A 167 -9.79 17.59 -4.26
CA ALA A 167 -10.70 17.93 -3.16
C ALA A 167 -11.35 19.31 -3.36
N GLN A 168 -10.58 20.32 -3.81
CA GLN A 168 -11.10 21.65 -4.11
C GLN A 168 -12.13 21.63 -5.25
N ALA A 169 -11.92 20.82 -6.29
CA ALA A 169 -12.86 20.70 -7.39
C ALA A 169 -14.23 20.15 -6.92
N HIS A 170 -14.22 19.14 -6.06
CA HIS A 170 -15.45 18.61 -5.47
C HIS A 170 -16.14 19.62 -4.53
N LEU A 171 -15.38 20.34 -3.69
CA LEU A 171 -15.93 21.42 -2.85
C LEU A 171 -16.64 22.49 -3.67
N ASN A 172 -16.04 22.91 -4.77
CA ASN A 172 -16.62 23.93 -5.65
C ASN A 172 -17.96 23.45 -6.24
N LYS A 173 -18.02 22.19 -6.68
CA LYS A 173 -19.24 21.55 -7.19
C LYS A 173 -20.34 21.49 -6.14
N LEU A 174 -20.01 21.17 -4.88
CA LEU A 174 -20.98 21.07 -3.79
C LEU A 174 -21.42 22.43 -3.23
N THR A 175 -20.68 23.50 -3.52
CA THR A 175 -20.96 24.87 -3.00
C THR A 175 -21.65 25.74 -4.03
N ASN A 176 -21.43 25.49 -5.32
CA ASN A 176 -22.09 26.15 -6.44
C ASN A 176 -22.85 25.11 -7.29
N PRO A 177 -23.95 24.52 -6.77
CA PRO A 177 -24.70 23.46 -7.44
C PRO A 177 -25.45 23.92 -8.69
#